data_AF-A0A969JEP7-F1
#
_entry.id   AF-A0A969JEP7-F1
#
_cell.length_a   1.000
_cell.length_b   1.000
_cell.length_c   1.000
_cell.angle_alpha   90.00
_cell.angle_beta   90.00
_cell.angle_gamma   90.00
#
_symmetry.space_group_name_H-M   'P 1'
#
loop_
_entity.id
_entity.type
_entity.pdbx_description
1 polymer ?
#
loop_
_entity_poly.entity_id
_entity_poly.type
_entity_poly.pdbx_seq_one_letter_code
_entity_poly.pdbx_strand_id
1 'polypeptide(L)'
;MKIVLDSNIIIADFWMQSPAFVILFESSKKDKIELFIPQVVVDEVLNKYNQSIESSRSDINSKLKKFKNLTRSTISFPIIENLIKEFNIKYRSHLDEIIKNHRISIIDYPNTNHEFLARKAMLSLKPFNINEKGYRDCLIWENIKSLVSPNDVKIPATPEVIFITNNHRDFTTDKDKDKDKLHDNLVFELTQRKFKP
;
A
#
# COMPACT_ATOMS: atom_id res chain seq x y z
N MET A 1 15.60 -8.80 -8.52
CA MET A 1 14.98 -8.76 -7.18
C MET A 1 13.72 -7.94 -7.31
N LYS A 2 12.58 -8.48 -6.88
CA LYS A 2 11.27 -7.85 -7.02
C LYS A 2 10.94 -7.11 -5.73
N ILE A 3 10.45 -5.89 -5.82
CA ILE A 3 10.06 -5.07 -4.66
C ILE A 3 8.59 -4.71 -4.80
N VAL A 4 7.79 -5.05 -3.80
CA VAL A 4 6.36 -4.72 -3.72
C VAL A 4 6.17 -3.62 -2.68
N LEU A 5 5.45 -2.56 -3.06
CA LEU A 5 5.14 -1.45 -2.16
C LEU A 5 3.74 -1.58 -1.57
N ASP A 6 3.65 -1.34 -0.27
CA ASP A 6 2.39 -1.17 0.45
C ASP A 6 1.84 0.27 0.32
N SER A 7 0.53 0.43 0.52
CA SER A 7 -0.15 1.73 0.48
C SER A 7 0.40 2.69 1.53
N ASN A 8 0.69 2.21 2.73
CA ASN A 8 1.22 3.04 3.82
C ASN A 8 2.57 3.69 3.50
N ILE A 9 3.38 3.08 2.66
CA ILE A 9 4.68 3.65 2.23
C ILE A 9 4.44 4.84 1.30
N ILE A 10 3.49 4.72 0.38
CA ILE A 10 3.14 5.78 -0.58
C ILE A 10 2.33 6.88 0.11
N ILE A 11 1.42 6.54 1.03
CA ILE A 11 0.61 7.52 1.77
C ILE A 11 1.48 8.41 2.66
N ALA A 12 2.58 7.88 3.21
CA ALA A 12 3.53 8.66 4.00
C ALA A 12 4.20 9.79 3.18
N ASP A 13 4.29 9.62 1.86
CA ASP A 13 4.85 10.59 0.92
C ASP A 13 4.13 10.46 -0.43
N PHE A 14 2.93 11.06 -0.52
CA PHE A 14 2.06 10.92 -1.69
C PHE A 14 2.77 11.24 -3.01
N TRP A 15 3.68 12.23 -2.99
CA TRP A 15 4.40 12.68 -4.18
C TRP A 15 5.64 11.83 -4.48
N MET A 16 6.04 10.94 -3.57
CA MET A 16 7.18 10.03 -3.67
C MET A 16 8.49 10.77 -3.97
N GLN A 17 8.72 11.88 -3.26
CA GLN A 17 9.87 12.78 -3.46
C GLN A 17 10.93 12.65 -2.36
N SER A 18 10.65 11.88 -1.31
CA SER A 18 11.60 11.65 -0.22
C SER A 18 12.87 10.97 -0.73
N PRO A 19 14.02 11.16 -0.05
CA PRO A 19 15.29 10.55 -0.44
C PRO A 19 15.21 9.04 -0.62
N ALA A 20 14.36 8.35 0.16
CA ALA A 20 14.14 6.92 0.05
C ALA A 20 13.55 6.53 -1.32
N PHE A 21 12.51 7.23 -1.78
CA PHE A 21 11.92 7.00 -3.10
C PHE A 21 12.89 7.35 -4.23
N VAL A 22 13.68 8.42 -4.09
CA VAL A 22 14.71 8.78 -5.07
C VAL A 22 15.70 7.63 -5.26
N ILE A 23 16.22 7.07 -4.17
CA ILE A 23 17.16 5.93 -4.21
C ILE A 23 16.49 4.68 -4.82
N LEU A 24 15.24 4.42 -4.46
CA LEU A 24 14.46 3.29 -4.98
C LEU A 24 14.26 3.39 -6.50
N PHE A 25 13.83 4.55 -6.97
CA PHE A 25 13.61 4.84 -8.38
C PHE A 25 14.90 4.80 -9.22
N GLU A 26 16.01 5.32 -8.69
CA GLU A 26 17.31 5.23 -9.35
C GLU A 26 17.82 3.78 -9.42
N SER A 27 17.48 2.95 -8.43
CA SER A 27 17.80 1.52 -8.45
C SER A 27 16.96 0.77 -9.49
N SER A 28 15.69 1.13 -9.65
CA SER A 28 14.79 0.61 -10.70
C SER A 28 15.28 0.95 -12.10
N LYS A 29 15.64 2.23 -12.34
CA LYS A 29 16.15 2.69 -13.64
C LYS A 29 17.43 2.00 -14.09
N LYS A 30 18.26 1.56 -13.14
CA LYS A 30 19.52 0.83 -13.40
C LYS A 30 19.30 -0.67 -13.59
N ASP A 31 18.05 -1.11 -13.73
CA ASP A 31 17.62 -2.50 -13.88
C ASP A 31 18.16 -3.42 -12.76
N LYS A 32 18.42 -2.86 -11.57
CA LYS A 32 18.88 -3.63 -10.39
C LYS A 32 17.73 -4.27 -9.63
N ILE A 33 16.57 -3.62 -9.68
CA ILE A 33 15.34 -4.04 -9.01
C ILE A 33 14.16 -3.88 -9.96
N GLU A 34 13.13 -4.68 -9.74
CA GLU A 34 11.83 -4.55 -10.40
C GLU A 34 10.82 -4.05 -9.37
N LEU A 35 10.18 -2.92 -9.64
CA LEU A 35 9.19 -2.34 -8.74
C LEU A 35 7.78 -2.76 -9.12
N PHE A 36 6.99 -3.11 -8.11
CA PHE A 36 5.61 -3.53 -8.24
C PHE A 36 4.71 -2.76 -7.28
N ILE A 37 3.54 -2.35 -7.77
CA ILE A 37 2.47 -1.80 -6.95
C ILE A 37 1.18 -2.58 -7.27
N PRO A 38 0.56 -3.24 -6.29
CA PRO A 38 -0.77 -3.83 -6.45
C PRO A 38 -1.83 -2.80 -6.81
N GLN A 39 -2.80 -3.14 -7.67
CA GLN A 39 -3.92 -2.25 -8.01
C GLN A 39 -4.73 -1.86 -6.77
N VAL A 40 -4.92 -2.79 -5.82
CA VAL A 40 -5.54 -2.49 -4.51
C VAL A 40 -4.79 -1.40 -3.73
N VAL A 41 -3.47 -1.31 -3.88
CA VAL A 41 -2.65 -0.26 -3.26
C VAL A 41 -2.86 1.07 -3.99
N VAL A 42 -2.91 1.07 -5.33
CA VAL A 42 -3.22 2.29 -6.11
C VAL A 42 -4.58 2.87 -5.71
N ASP A 43 -5.61 2.03 -5.65
CA ASP A 43 -6.97 2.45 -5.31
C ASP A 43 -7.04 2.99 -3.87
N GLU A 44 -6.33 2.35 -2.94
CA GLU A 44 -6.22 2.83 -1.56
C GLU A 44 -5.52 4.19 -1.48
N VAL A 45 -4.39 4.37 -2.18
CA VAL A 45 -3.61 5.61 -2.18
C VAL A 45 -4.47 6.77 -2.71
N LEU A 46 -5.18 6.57 -3.84
CA LEU A 46 -6.05 7.59 -4.41
C LEU A 46 -7.20 7.97 -3.46
N ASN A 47 -7.85 6.98 -2.85
CA ASN A 47 -8.91 7.24 -1.87
C ASN A 47 -8.36 7.97 -0.63
N LYS A 48 -7.19 7.59 -0.14
CA LYS A 48 -6.55 8.22 1.02
C LYS A 48 -6.07 9.64 0.75
N TYR A 49 -5.59 9.92 -0.46
CA TYR A 49 -5.28 11.27 -0.90
C TYR A 49 -6.52 12.17 -0.87
N ASN A 50 -7.63 11.71 -1.46
CA ASN A 50 -8.89 12.45 -1.43
C ASN A 50 -9.40 12.70 0.01
N GLN A 51 -9.39 11.67 0.87
CA GLN A 51 -9.75 11.80 2.29
C GLN A 51 -8.90 12.84 3.01
N SER A 52 -7.60 12.89 2.71
CA SER A 52 -6.65 13.83 3.33
C SER A 52 -6.93 15.27 2.92
N ILE A 53 -7.31 15.51 1.65
CA ILE A 53 -7.73 16.84 1.18
C ILE A 53 -9.02 17.27 1.86
N GLU A 54 -10.03 16.40 1.91
CA GLU A 54 -11.32 16.73 2.54
C GLU A 54 -11.17 16.99 4.05
N SER A 55 -10.33 16.19 4.74
CA SER A 55 -9.99 16.45 6.14
C SER A 55 -9.34 17.83 6.30
N SER A 56 -8.35 18.15 5.46
CA SER A 56 -7.66 19.45 5.51
C SER A 56 -8.62 20.62 5.26
N ARG A 57 -9.57 20.46 4.34
CA ARG A 57 -10.63 21.45 4.09
C ARG A 57 -11.53 21.63 5.31
N SER A 58 -11.96 20.54 5.94
CA SER A 58 -12.77 20.57 7.16
C SER A 58 -12.03 21.31 8.30
N ASP A 59 -10.74 21.03 8.47
CA ASP A 59 -9.89 21.69 9.47
C ASP A 59 -9.77 23.18 9.20
N ILE A 60 -9.51 23.59 7.96
CA ILE A 60 -9.47 25.00 7.56
C ILE A 60 -10.79 25.69 7.89
N ASN A 61 -11.93 25.09 7.53
CA ASN A 61 -13.25 25.64 7.82
C ASN A 61 -13.48 25.80 9.34
N SER A 62 -13.05 24.83 10.13
CA SER A 62 -13.12 24.90 11.60
C SER A 62 -12.29 26.06 12.16
N LYS A 63 -11.06 26.26 11.67
CA LYS A 63 -10.19 27.38 12.08
C LYS A 63 -10.75 28.73 11.64
N LEU A 64 -11.31 28.84 10.43
CA LEU A 64 -11.96 30.07 9.95
C LEU A 64 -13.17 30.44 10.80
N LYS A 65 -14.00 29.45 11.19
CA LYS A 65 -15.12 29.69 12.11
C LYS A 65 -14.64 30.21 13.46
N LYS A 66 -13.57 29.62 14.00
CA LYS A 66 -12.95 30.10 15.26
C LYS A 66 -12.44 31.53 15.12
N PHE A 67 -11.77 31.87 14.02
CA PHE A 67 -11.30 33.23 13.74
C PHE A 67 -12.45 34.23 13.68
N LYS A 68 -13.52 33.91 12.93
CA LYS A 68 -14.72 34.76 12.81
C LYS A 68 -15.35 35.06 14.15
N ASN A 69 -15.40 34.08 15.06
CA ASN A 69 -15.96 34.27 16.39
C ASN A 69 -15.13 35.24 17.24
N LEU A 70 -13.80 35.25 17.08
CA LEU A 70 -12.89 36.10 17.83
C LEU A 70 -12.86 37.54 17.29
N THR A 71 -12.82 37.71 15.96
CA THR A 71 -12.62 39.03 15.34
C THR A 71 -13.91 39.70 14.90
N ARG A 72 -15.02 38.94 14.86
CA ARG A 72 -16.28 39.35 14.20
C ARG A 72 -16.11 39.69 12.72
N SER A 73 -14.96 39.37 12.13
CA SER A 73 -14.67 39.55 10.70
C SER A 73 -14.68 38.21 9.99
N THR A 74 -15.13 38.20 8.73
CA THR A 74 -15.12 36.98 7.91
C THR A 74 -13.95 37.05 6.94
N ILE A 75 -13.14 35.99 6.91
CA ILE A 75 -12.17 35.73 5.85
C ILE A 75 -12.72 34.58 5.02
N SER A 76 -12.84 34.74 3.70
CA SER A 76 -13.19 33.63 2.82
C SER A 76 -11.92 32.98 2.30
N PHE A 77 -11.92 31.65 2.28
CA PHE A 77 -10.91 30.86 1.59
C PHE A 77 -11.67 29.85 0.73
N PRO A 78 -11.77 30.05 -0.59
CA PRO A 78 -12.65 29.24 -1.42
C PRO A 78 -11.94 27.93 -1.79
N ILE A 79 -11.87 26.97 -0.86
CA ILE A 79 -11.68 25.57 -1.23
C ILE A 79 -13.06 25.01 -1.61
N ILE A 80 -13.41 25.22 -2.87
CA ILE A 80 -14.66 24.77 -3.47
C ILE A 80 -14.48 23.33 -3.95
N GLU A 81 -15.57 22.57 -4.01
CA GLU A 81 -15.58 21.17 -4.44
C GLU A 81 -14.91 20.94 -5.81
N ASN A 82 -15.05 21.88 -6.76
CA ASN A 82 -14.40 21.78 -8.07
C ASN A 82 -12.87 21.77 -7.95
N LEU A 83 -12.30 22.55 -7.04
CA LEU A 83 -10.85 22.59 -6.82
C LEU A 83 -10.32 21.26 -6.27
N ILE A 84 -11.11 20.57 -5.43
CA ILE A 84 -10.75 19.25 -4.89
C ILE A 84 -10.73 18.21 -6.02
N LYS A 85 -11.70 18.27 -6.94
CA LYS A 85 -11.71 17.40 -8.13
C LYS A 85 -10.47 17.64 -9.00
N GLU A 86 -10.09 18.89 -9.23
CA GLU A 86 -8.86 19.24 -9.95
C GLU A 86 -7.60 18.70 -9.26
N PHE A 87 -7.50 18.82 -7.93
CA PHE A 87 -6.36 18.27 -7.19
C PHE A 87 -6.27 16.74 -7.24
N ASN A 88 -7.41 16.04 -7.21
CA ASN A 88 -7.44 14.58 -7.37
C ASN A 88 -7.02 14.16 -8.78
N ILE A 89 -7.48 14.86 -9.82
CA ILE A 89 -7.07 14.62 -11.21
C ILE A 89 -5.56 14.84 -11.35
N LYS A 90 -5.05 15.96 -10.85
CA LYS A 90 -3.61 16.27 -10.87
C LYS A 90 -2.78 15.19 -10.18
N TYR A 91 -3.23 14.72 -9.02
CA TYR A 91 -2.53 13.68 -8.29
C TYR A 91 -2.54 12.34 -9.01
N ARG A 92 -3.68 11.96 -9.60
CA ARG A 92 -3.78 10.76 -10.43
C ARG A 92 -2.80 10.82 -11.61
N SER A 93 -2.76 11.95 -12.32
CA SER A 93 -1.81 12.14 -13.42
C SER A 93 -0.36 12.04 -12.96
N HIS A 94 -0.02 12.63 -11.80
CA HIS A 94 1.31 12.51 -11.20
C HIS A 94 1.69 11.06 -10.88
N LEU A 95 0.77 10.29 -10.29
CA LEU A 95 1.00 8.88 -9.98
C LEU A 95 1.21 8.05 -11.26
N ASP A 96 0.38 8.27 -12.28
CA ASP A 96 0.50 7.59 -13.59
C ASP A 96 1.85 7.94 -14.27
N GLU A 97 2.30 9.19 -14.17
CA GLU A 97 3.62 9.62 -14.67
C GLU A 97 4.77 8.93 -13.93
N ILE A 98 4.72 8.83 -12.61
CA ILE A 98 5.74 8.11 -11.83
C ILE A 98 5.80 6.65 -12.24
N ILE A 99 4.65 5.97 -12.31
CA ILE A 99 4.56 4.56 -12.70
C ILE A 99 5.24 4.36 -14.06
N LYS A 100 4.91 5.21 -15.04
CA LYS A 100 5.47 5.15 -16.39
C LYS A 100 6.97 5.46 -16.42
N ASN A 101 7.40 6.55 -15.81
CA ASN A 101 8.78 7.06 -15.88
C ASN A 101 9.77 6.15 -15.15
N HIS A 102 9.31 5.41 -14.14
CA HIS A 102 10.14 4.53 -13.31
C HIS A 102 9.93 3.04 -13.62
N ARG A 103 9.21 2.72 -14.71
CA ARG A 103 8.90 1.35 -15.16
C ARG A 103 8.32 0.47 -14.05
N ILE A 104 7.45 1.06 -13.24
CA ILE A 104 6.79 0.34 -12.14
C ILE A 104 5.69 -0.53 -12.77
N SER A 105 5.68 -1.81 -12.40
CA SER A 105 4.66 -2.75 -12.85
C SER A 105 3.45 -2.72 -11.92
N ILE A 106 2.26 -2.51 -12.47
CA ILE A 106 1.02 -2.65 -11.71
C ILE A 106 0.57 -4.10 -11.76
N ILE A 107 0.27 -4.66 -10.59
CA ILE A 107 -0.27 -6.02 -10.47
C ILE A 107 -1.77 -5.90 -10.26
N ASP A 108 -2.55 -6.52 -11.12
CA ASP A 108 -4.01 -6.54 -11.01
C ASP A 108 -4.49 -7.11 -9.67
N TYR A 109 -5.78 -6.98 -9.40
CA TYR A 109 -6.39 -7.69 -8.28
C TYR A 109 -6.15 -9.20 -8.41
N PRO A 110 -5.75 -9.89 -7.34
CA PRO A 110 -5.49 -11.31 -7.39
C PRO A 110 -6.79 -12.06 -7.67
N ASN A 111 -6.71 -13.11 -8.50
CA ASN A 111 -7.84 -13.99 -8.75
C ASN A 111 -7.98 -15.02 -7.60
N THR A 112 -8.26 -14.53 -6.40
CA THR A 112 -8.40 -15.35 -5.19
C THR A 112 -9.88 -15.61 -4.90
N ASN A 113 -10.23 -16.86 -4.60
CA ASN A 113 -11.60 -17.24 -4.26
C ASN A 113 -12.09 -16.48 -3.00
N HIS A 114 -13.24 -15.82 -3.08
CA HIS A 114 -13.84 -15.11 -1.95
C HIS A 114 -14.11 -16.02 -0.74
N GLU A 115 -14.47 -17.28 -0.96
CA GLU A 115 -14.66 -18.27 0.11
C GLU A 115 -13.36 -18.50 0.89
N PHE A 116 -12.22 -18.54 0.20
CA PHE A 116 -10.92 -18.65 0.84
C PHE A 116 -10.64 -17.43 1.72
N LEU A 117 -10.87 -16.22 1.20
CA LEU A 117 -10.68 -14.98 1.96
C LEU A 117 -11.60 -14.91 3.19
N ALA A 118 -12.87 -15.27 3.03
CA ALA A 118 -13.85 -15.30 4.11
C ALA A 118 -13.45 -16.29 5.22
N ARG A 119 -13.06 -17.52 4.83
CA ARG A 119 -12.57 -18.52 5.79
C ARG A 119 -11.32 -18.04 6.53
N LYS A 120 -10.41 -17.38 5.81
CA LYS A 120 -9.19 -16.81 6.39
C LYS A 120 -9.50 -15.72 7.43
N ALA A 121 -10.50 -14.88 7.15
CA ALA A 121 -11.00 -13.86 8.09
C ALA A 121 -11.64 -14.48 9.33
N MET A 122 -12.57 -15.44 9.15
CA MET A 122 -13.26 -16.13 10.26
C MET A 122 -12.28 -16.83 11.22
N LEU A 123 -11.21 -17.39 10.66
CA LEU A 123 -10.17 -18.07 11.43
C LEU A 123 -9.07 -17.12 11.93
N SER A 124 -9.19 -15.81 11.69
CA SER A 124 -8.22 -14.79 12.06
C SER A 124 -6.79 -15.12 11.61
N LEU A 125 -6.65 -15.72 10.43
CA LEU A 125 -5.36 -16.10 9.89
C LEU A 125 -4.69 -14.89 9.23
N LYS A 126 -3.46 -14.58 9.65
CA LYS A 126 -2.64 -13.49 9.08
C LYS A 126 -2.72 -13.46 7.54
N PRO A 127 -2.89 -12.28 6.92
CA PRO A 127 -2.80 -10.96 7.55
C PRO A 127 -4.10 -10.47 8.20
N PHE A 128 -5.12 -11.32 8.31
CA PHE A 128 -6.28 -10.98 9.14
C PHE A 128 -5.92 -10.95 10.63
N ASN A 129 -6.60 -10.09 11.36
CA ASN A 129 -6.59 -10.05 12.82
C ASN A 129 -7.97 -10.40 13.41
N ILE A 130 -8.06 -10.40 14.75
CA ILE A 130 -9.26 -10.83 15.49
C ILE A 130 -10.52 -10.00 15.21
N ASN A 131 -10.37 -8.83 14.59
CA ASN A 131 -11.47 -7.94 14.21
C ASN A 131 -11.83 -8.07 12.72
N GLU A 132 -11.42 -9.15 12.06
CA GLU A 132 -11.59 -9.39 10.62
C GLU A 132 -11.01 -8.29 9.72
N LYS A 133 -10.12 -7.45 10.28
CA LYS A 133 -9.34 -6.47 9.50
C LYS A 133 -8.16 -7.19 8.87
N GLY A 134 -7.80 -6.79 7.66
CA GLY A 134 -6.69 -7.39 6.91
C GLY A 134 -7.07 -7.82 5.48
N TYR A 135 -8.28 -7.53 5.02
CA TYR A 135 -8.72 -7.89 3.66
C TYR A 135 -7.76 -7.38 2.58
N ARG A 136 -7.40 -6.09 2.64
CA ARG A 136 -6.48 -5.47 1.66
C ARG A 136 -5.07 -6.05 1.78
N ASP A 137 -4.58 -6.22 3.01
CA ASP A 137 -3.30 -6.87 3.28
C ASP A 137 -3.28 -8.30 2.73
N CYS A 138 -4.40 -9.01 2.79
CA CYS A 138 -4.54 -10.34 2.21
C CYS A 138 -4.50 -10.30 0.68
N LEU A 139 -5.15 -9.33 0.02
CA LEU A 139 -5.03 -9.17 -1.43
C LEU A 139 -3.58 -8.85 -1.86
N ILE A 140 -2.88 -8.00 -1.09
CA ILE A 140 -1.46 -7.73 -1.31
C ILE A 140 -0.63 -9.01 -1.16
N TRP A 141 -0.91 -9.82 -0.14
CA TRP A 141 -0.26 -11.10 0.07
C TRP A 141 -0.46 -12.08 -1.10
N GLU A 142 -1.68 -12.19 -1.62
CA GLU A 142 -1.96 -13.03 -2.80
C GLU A 142 -1.20 -12.55 -4.04
N ASN A 143 -1.07 -11.23 -4.23
CA ASN A 143 -0.21 -10.65 -5.27
C ASN A 143 1.28 -10.94 -5.04
N ILE A 144 1.77 -10.91 -3.80
CA ILE A 144 3.16 -11.30 -3.49
C ILE A 144 3.39 -12.77 -3.85
N LYS A 145 2.46 -13.68 -3.51
CA LYS A 145 2.58 -15.11 -3.84
C LYS A 145 2.69 -15.38 -5.34
N SER A 146 2.01 -14.57 -6.16
CA SER A 146 2.06 -14.69 -7.63
C SER A 146 3.41 -14.28 -8.23
N LEU A 147 4.17 -13.43 -7.53
CA LEU A 147 5.50 -12.99 -7.95
C LEU A 147 6.61 -13.97 -7.58
N VAL A 148 6.44 -14.77 -6.52
CA VAL A 148 7.47 -15.71 -6.07
C VAL A 148 7.58 -16.86 -7.09
N SER A 149 8.78 -17.23 -7.49
CA SER A 149 8.98 -18.27 -8.50
C SER A 149 8.62 -19.67 -7.95
N PRO A 150 8.02 -20.57 -8.76
CA PRO A 150 7.63 -21.93 -8.35
C PRO A 150 8.80 -22.88 -8.10
N ASN A 151 10.03 -22.50 -8.46
CA ASN A 151 11.16 -23.41 -8.50
C ASN A 151 11.78 -23.70 -7.12
N ASP A 152 12.14 -24.96 -6.90
CA ASP A 152 12.94 -25.49 -5.78
C ASP A 152 14.40 -25.03 -5.87
N VAL A 153 14.63 -23.72 -6.00
CA VAL A 153 15.99 -23.20 -6.02
C VAL A 153 16.57 -23.32 -4.61
N LYS A 154 17.81 -23.82 -4.52
CA LYS A 154 18.68 -23.68 -3.35
C LYS A 154 18.47 -22.29 -2.74
N ILE A 155 18.34 -22.22 -1.41
CA ILE A 155 18.15 -20.97 -0.65
C ILE A 155 19.00 -19.86 -1.28
N PRO A 156 18.38 -18.89 -1.98
CA PRO A 156 19.14 -17.90 -2.72
C PRO A 156 19.92 -17.02 -1.75
N ALA A 157 21.11 -16.58 -2.15
CA ALA A 157 21.93 -15.67 -1.35
C ALA A 157 21.26 -14.29 -1.13
N THR A 158 20.25 -13.97 -1.94
CA THR A 158 19.48 -12.73 -1.88
C THR A 158 17.97 -13.04 -1.95
N PRO A 159 17.11 -12.21 -1.33
CA PRO A 159 15.66 -12.40 -1.39
C PRO A 159 15.15 -12.22 -2.82
N GLU A 160 14.24 -13.11 -3.24
CA GLU A 160 13.60 -13.00 -4.56
C GLU A 160 12.62 -11.81 -4.59
N VAL A 161 11.78 -11.71 -3.56
CA VAL A 161 10.76 -10.69 -3.38
C VAL A 161 10.97 -10.00 -2.04
N ILE A 162 10.96 -8.67 -2.04
CA ILE A 162 10.94 -7.82 -0.85
C ILE A 162 9.61 -7.09 -0.82
N PHE A 163 8.91 -7.16 0.31
CA PHE A 163 7.72 -6.37 0.57
C PHE A 163 8.05 -5.23 1.53
N ILE A 164 7.78 -3.99 1.12
CA ILE A 164 8.03 -2.80 1.93
C ILE A 164 6.70 -2.32 2.52
N THR A 165 6.57 -2.43 3.84
CA THR A 165 5.37 -2.03 4.59
C THR A 165 5.74 -1.46 5.96
N ASN A 166 4.92 -0.54 6.46
CA ASN A 166 4.97 -0.11 7.86
C ASN A 166 4.15 -1.05 8.78
N ASN A 167 3.26 -1.87 8.21
CA ASN A 167 2.37 -2.82 8.92
C ASN A 167 3.00 -4.22 9.08
N HIS A 168 4.32 -4.29 9.26
CA HIS A 168 5.06 -5.56 9.32
C HIS A 168 4.45 -6.61 10.28
N ARG A 169 3.86 -6.17 11.40
CA ARG A 169 3.20 -7.05 12.39
C ARG A 169 2.03 -7.85 11.83
N ASP A 170 1.41 -7.43 10.75
CA ASP A 170 0.34 -8.19 10.09
C ASP A 170 0.87 -9.32 9.20
N PHE A 171 2.19 -9.37 8.99
CA PHE A 171 2.86 -10.36 8.16
C PHE A 171 3.92 -11.18 8.93
N THR A 172 4.44 -10.66 10.03
CA THR A 172 5.52 -11.29 10.80
C THR A 172 5.02 -11.99 12.06
N THR A 173 5.89 -12.79 12.66
CA THR A 173 5.62 -13.43 13.96
C THR A 173 5.60 -12.40 15.10
N ASP A 174 4.73 -12.64 16.09
CA ASP A 174 4.64 -11.80 17.30
C ASP A 174 5.80 -12.04 18.28
N LYS A 175 6.80 -12.87 17.94
CA LYS A 175 7.96 -13.14 18.78
C LYS A 175 9.00 -12.02 18.65
N ASP A 176 9.27 -11.32 19.75
CA ASP A 176 10.22 -10.18 19.79
C ASP A 176 11.62 -10.49 19.23
N LYS A 177 12.11 -11.73 19.37
CA LYS A 177 13.41 -12.15 18.85
C LYS A 177 13.45 -12.37 17.33
N ASP A 178 12.29 -12.49 16.68
CA ASP A 178 12.13 -12.85 15.27
C ASP A 178 11.17 -11.89 14.53
N LYS A 179 11.11 -10.62 14.93
CA LYS A 179 10.13 -9.64 14.41
C LYS A 179 10.11 -9.43 12.88
N ASP A 180 11.19 -9.80 12.20
CA ASP A 180 11.33 -9.71 10.74
C ASP A 180 11.04 -11.04 10.03
N LYS A 181 10.75 -12.11 10.79
CA LYS A 181 10.43 -13.43 10.26
C LYS A 181 8.95 -13.49 9.89
N LEU A 182 8.69 -13.95 8.68
CA LEU A 182 7.33 -14.19 8.17
C LEU A 182 6.56 -15.15 9.10
N HIS A 183 5.29 -14.85 9.35
CA HIS A 183 4.43 -15.67 10.19
C HIS A 183 4.24 -17.09 9.63
N ASP A 184 4.18 -18.10 10.50
CA ASP A 184 4.13 -19.52 10.11
C ASP A 184 2.96 -19.85 9.17
N ASN A 185 1.78 -19.24 9.36
CA ASN A 185 0.65 -19.36 8.42
C ASN A 185 1.00 -18.96 6.98
N LEU A 186 1.73 -17.86 6.81
CA LEU A 186 2.11 -17.35 5.49
C LEU A 186 3.22 -18.20 4.88
N VAL A 187 4.16 -18.70 5.69
CA VAL A 187 5.15 -19.70 5.27
C VAL A 187 4.45 -20.98 4.80
N PHE A 188 3.46 -21.45 5.55
CA PHE A 188 2.67 -22.62 5.18
C PHE A 188 1.97 -22.42 3.83
N GLU A 189 1.38 -21.25 3.58
CA GLU A 189 0.78 -20.94 2.27
C GLU A 189 1.79 -20.93 1.11
N LEU A 190 3.04 -20.50 1.34
CA LEU A 190 4.09 -20.56 0.32
C LEU A 190 4.57 -21.99 0.03
N THR A 191 4.64 -22.84 1.05
CA THR A 191 5.08 -24.24 0.92
C THR A 191 3.99 -25.15 0.34
N GLN A 192 2.73 -24.89 0.69
CA GLN A 192 1.57 -25.69 0.30
C GLN A 192 0.94 -25.19 -1.01
N ARG A 193 1.74 -24.71 -1.97
CA ARG A 193 1.32 -24.22 -3.31
C ARG A 193 0.39 -25.12 -4.13
N LYS A 194 -0.04 -26.26 -3.58
CA LYS A 194 -1.08 -27.15 -4.09
C LYS A 194 -2.52 -26.72 -3.80
N PHE A 195 -2.79 -25.72 -2.96
CA PHE A 195 -4.10 -25.06 -2.96
C PHE A 195 -4.17 -24.03 -4.09
N LYS A 196 -4.21 -24.52 -5.33
CA LYS A 196 -5.00 -23.82 -6.35
C LYS A 196 -6.47 -23.98 -5.97
N PRO A 197 -7.32 -22.95 -6.17
CA PRO A 197 -8.76 -23.17 -6.18
C PRO A 197 -9.15 -24.28 -7.16
#